data_AF-A0A6M3R5I9-F1
#
_entry.id   AF-A0A6M3R5I9-F1
#
_cell.length_a   1.000
_cell.length_b   1.000
_cell.length_c   1.000
_cell.angle_alpha   90.00
_cell.angle_beta   90.00
_cell.angle_gamma   90.00
#
_symmetry.space_group_name_H-M   'P 1'
#
loop_
_entity.id
_entity.type
_entity.pdbx_description
1 polymer ?
#
loop_
_entity_poly.entity_id
_entity_poly.type
_entity_poly.pdbx_seq_one_letter_code
_entity_poly.pdbx_strand_id
1 'polypeptide(L)'
;MLGVITIILVLVLLIEIYHSYWVLKARSSEVNSMVWSSAFECGFLGHALVMDFIGMFFASLLVFFVLFDVEVSLLFNFVFTGYSPIAVLSYSLFLALIGFGFMIEVLAGIIKWG
;
A
#
# COMPACT_ATOMS: atom_id res chain seq x y z
N MET A 1 -7.23 -26.79 6.66
CA MET A 1 -5.77 -26.54 6.57
C MET A 1 -5.20 -26.98 5.23
N LEU A 2 -5.47 -28.20 4.74
CA LEU A 2 -5.02 -28.66 3.42
C LEU A 2 -5.44 -27.74 2.25
N GLY A 3 -6.69 -27.27 2.23
CA GLY A 3 -7.19 -26.36 1.18
C GLY A 3 -6.47 -25.00 1.13
N VAL A 4 -6.04 -24.48 2.28
CA VAL A 4 -5.28 -23.22 2.35
C VAL A 4 -3.87 -23.43 1.81
N ILE A 5 -3.25 -24.56 2.14
CA ILE A 5 -1.92 -24.94 1.64
C ILE A 5 -1.96 -25.13 0.11
N THR A 6 -2.99 -25.76 -0.44
CA THR A 6 -3.13 -25.91 -1.89
C THR A 6 -3.29 -24.57 -2.61
N ILE A 7 -4.02 -23.62 -2.03
CA ILE A 7 -4.19 -22.28 -2.62
C ILE A 7 -2.87 -21.52 -2.62
N ILE A 8 -2.12 -21.56 -1.52
CA ILE A 8 -0.81 -20.92 -1.41
C ILE A 8 0.17 -21.53 -2.42
N LEU A 9 0.17 -22.85 -2.59
CA LEU A 9 1.05 -23.54 -3.52
C LEU A 9 0.73 -23.17 -4.99
N VAL A 10 -0.55 -23.05 -5.34
CA VAL A 10 -0.98 -22.58 -6.68
C VAL A 10 -0.53 -21.14 -6.91
N LEU A 11 -0.66 -20.26 -5.91
CA LEU A 11 -0.22 -18.87 -6.02
C LEU A 11 1.29 -18.75 -6.21
N VAL A 12 2.08 -19.52 -5.46
CA VAL A 12 3.55 -19.54 -5.61
C VAL A 12 3.94 -20.01 -7.01
N LEU A 13 3.33 -21.08 -7.52
CA LEU A 13 3.58 -21.55 -8.89
C LEU A 13 3.23 -20.51 -9.95
N LEU A 14 2.12 -19.80 -9.79
CA LEU A 14 1.73 -18.72 -10.71
C LEU A 14 2.75 -17.57 -10.72
N ILE A 15 3.28 -17.22 -9.55
CA ILE A 15 4.30 -16.16 -9.41
C ILE A 15 5.63 -16.62 -10.04
N GLU A 16 6.05 -17.86 -9.84
CA GLU A 16 7.26 -18.42 -10.45
C GLU A 16 7.17 -18.51 -11.98
N ILE A 17 6.00 -18.88 -12.52
CA ILE A 17 5.75 -18.87 -13.96
C ILE A 17 5.84 -17.44 -14.51
N TYR A 18 5.26 -16.46 -13.80
CA TYR A 18 5.29 -15.06 -14.20
C TYR A 18 6.72 -14.49 -14.18
N HIS A 19 7.50 -14.81 -13.15
CA HIS A 19 8.90 -14.41 -13.03
C HIS A 19 9.87 -15.26 -13.86
N SER A 20 9.38 -16.33 -14.50
CA SER A 20 10.24 -17.19 -15.30
C SER A 20 10.90 -16.38 -16.43
N TYR A 21 12.22 -16.52 -16.50
CA TYR A 21 13.09 -15.84 -17.47
C TYR A 21 12.65 -16.08 -18.93
N TRP A 22 11.90 -17.15 -19.19
CA TRP A 22 11.33 -17.49 -20.49
C TRP A 22 10.26 -16.51 -20.97
N VAL A 23 9.37 -16.05 -20.07
CA VAL A 23 8.32 -15.08 -20.40
C VAL A 23 8.92 -13.69 -20.65
N LEU A 24 9.93 -13.31 -19.86
CA LEU A 24 10.69 -12.07 -20.07
C LEU A 24 11.49 -12.08 -21.38
N LYS A 25 12.15 -13.20 -21.71
CA LYS A 25 12.95 -13.31 -22.94
C LYS A 25 12.10 -13.30 -24.20
N ALA A 26 10.92 -13.94 -24.19
CA ALA A 26 9.96 -13.90 -25.29
C ALA A 26 9.50 -12.45 -25.59
N ARG A 27 9.32 -11.61 -24.56
CA ARG A 27 9.03 -10.18 -24.75
C ARG A 27 10.20 -9.39 -25.33
N SER A 28 11.44 -9.75 -24.99
CA SER A 28 12.64 -9.05 -25.49
C SER A 28 13.02 -9.36 -26.94
N SER A 29 12.54 -10.46 -27.53
CA SER A 29 12.80 -10.80 -28.94
C SER A 29 11.81 -10.18 -29.93
N GLU A 30 10.68 -9.64 -29.44
CA GLU A 30 9.61 -9.03 -30.24
C GLU A 30 9.55 -7.50 -30.10
N VAL A 31 10.68 -6.85 -29.82
CA VAL A 31 10.76 -5.41 -29.53
C VAL A 31 10.29 -4.52 -30.71
N ASN A 32 10.08 -5.09 -31.90
CA ASN A 32 9.69 -4.33 -33.10
C ASN A 32 8.33 -4.69 -33.73
N SER A 33 7.62 -5.71 -33.25
CA SER A 33 6.29 -6.11 -33.81
C SER A 33 5.10 -5.48 -33.08
N MET A 34 5.33 -4.93 -31.88
CA MET A 34 4.31 -4.46 -30.94
C MET A 34 4.33 -2.93 -30.76
N VAL A 35 4.69 -2.18 -31.80
CA VAL A 35 4.77 -0.69 -31.78
C VAL A 35 3.44 -0.04 -31.40
N TRP A 36 2.31 -0.73 -31.62
CA TRP A 36 0.97 -0.28 -31.26
C TRP A 36 0.57 -0.60 -29.81
N SER A 37 1.33 -1.43 -29.08
CA SER A 37 1.01 -1.85 -27.71
C SER A 37 2.10 -1.48 -26.68
N SER A 38 3.08 -0.67 -27.07
CA SER A 38 4.08 -0.14 -26.14
C SER A 38 3.56 1.07 -25.36
N ALA A 39 4.07 1.27 -24.15
CA ALA A 39 3.82 2.48 -23.37
C ALA A 39 4.42 3.71 -24.09
N PHE A 40 3.72 4.84 -24.01
CA PHE A 40 4.20 6.09 -24.60
C PHE A 40 5.32 6.69 -23.75
N GLU A 41 6.57 6.44 -24.13
CA GLU A 41 7.76 7.04 -23.51
C GLU A 41 8.38 8.14 -24.37
N CYS A 42 7.54 9.02 -24.93
CA CYS A 42 7.99 10.19 -25.69
C CYS A 42 8.99 9.85 -26.83
N GLY A 43 8.88 8.67 -27.46
CA GLY A 43 9.73 8.24 -28.57
C GLY A 43 11.05 7.55 -28.17
N PHE A 44 11.31 7.35 -26.87
CA PHE A 44 12.46 6.61 -26.36
C PHE A 44 12.12 5.13 -26.08
N LEU A 45 13.16 4.29 -26.03
CA LEU A 45 12.99 2.87 -25.74
C LEU A 45 12.76 2.67 -24.23
N GLY A 46 11.68 1.98 -23.89
CA GLY A 46 11.25 1.73 -22.51
C GLY A 46 12.33 1.20 -21.59
N HIS A 47 12.71 1.94 -20.57
CA HIS A 47 13.57 1.42 -19.50
C HIS A 47 12.74 0.78 -18.39
N ALA A 48 13.14 -0.43 -18.01
CA ALA A 48 12.33 -1.34 -17.20
C ALA A 48 12.16 -0.90 -15.74
N LEU A 49 11.00 -1.29 -15.18
CA LEU A 49 10.52 -1.16 -13.80
C LEU A 49 10.09 0.25 -13.38
N VAL A 50 8.84 0.59 -13.71
CA VAL A 50 8.09 1.72 -13.16
C VAL A 50 7.66 1.40 -11.72
N MET A 51 8.62 1.23 -10.81
CA MET A 51 8.39 1.49 -9.40
C MET A 51 8.95 2.87 -9.12
N ASP A 52 8.17 3.86 -9.51
CA ASP A 52 8.54 5.25 -9.32
C ASP A 52 8.53 5.58 -7.82
N PHE A 53 9.38 6.53 -7.43
CA PHE A 53 9.37 7.14 -6.09
C PHE A 53 7.96 7.59 -5.66
N ILE A 54 7.15 8.03 -6.64
CA ILE A 54 5.74 8.39 -6.47
C ILE A 54 4.91 7.19 -5.99
N GLY A 55 5.10 6.01 -6.59
CA GLY A 55 4.41 4.79 -6.18
C GLY A 55 4.76 4.37 -4.75
N MET A 56 6.04 4.48 -4.36
CA MET A 56 6.49 4.18 -3.00
C MET A 56 5.93 5.18 -1.97
N PHE A 57 5.84 6.46 -2.31
CA PHE A 57 5.22 7.48 -1.47
C PHE A 57 3.74 7.16 -1.22
N PHE A 58 2.98 6.84 -2.27
CA PHE A 58 1.56 6.54 -2.11
C PHE A 58 1.32 5.24 -1.34
N ALA A 59 2.21 4.27 -1.49
CA ALA A 59 2.15 3.04 -0.70
C ALA A 59 2.33 3.30 0.80
N SER A 60 3.27 4.17 1.20
CA SER A 60 3.44 4.52 2.62
C SER A 60 2.24 5.30 3.15
N LEU A 61 1.72 6.27 2.40
CA LEU A 61 0.53 7.04 2.80
C LEU A 61 -0.71 6.15 2.97
N LEU A 62 -0.87 5.11 2.14
CA LEU A 62 -1.98 4.17 2.23
C LEU A 62 -1.94 3.35 3.53
N VAL A 63 -0.75 2.95 4.01
CA VAL A 63 -0.61 2.23 5.28
C VAL A 63 -1.08 3.11 6.45
N PHE A 64 -0.65 4.38 6.49
CA PHE A 64 -1.08 5.32 7.53
C PHE A 64 -2.58 5.63 7.45
N PHE A 65 -3.13 5.75 6.24
CA PHE A 65 -4.56 5.93 6.04
C PHE A 65 -5.38 4.77 6.65
N VAL A 66 -4.98 3.52 6.40
CA VAL A 66 -5.66 2.35 6.96
C VAL A 66 -5.54 2.31 8.49
N LEU A 67 -4.38 2.68 9.04
CA LEU A 67 -4.17 2.73 10.48
C LEU A 67 -5.07 3.78 11.14
N PHE A 68 -5.12 4.98 10.56
CA PHE A 68 -5.97 6.07 11.04
C PHE A 68 -7.47 5.74 10.96
N ASP A 69 -7.91 5.01 9.93
CA ASP A 69 -9.31 4.56 9.81
C ASP A 69 -9.72 3.61 10.95
N VAL A 70 -8.80 2.74 11.38
CA VAL A 70 -9.02 1.87 12.55
C VAL A 70 -9.10 2.69 13.84
N GLU A 71 -8.27 3.73 14.00
CA GLU A 71 -8.28 4.61 15.17
C GLU A 71 -9.58 5.43 15.26
N VAL A 72 -10.08 5.93 14.13
CA VAL A 72 -11.38 6.63 14.05
C VAL A 72 -12.52 5.68 14.37
N SER A 73 -12.47 4.43 13.92
CA SER A 73 -13.45 3.40 14.29
C SER A 73 -13.49 3.14 15.81
N LEU A 74 -12.34 3.17 16.47
CA LEU A 74 -12.24 3.09 17.93
C LEU A 74 -12.82 4.33 18.63
N LEU A 75 -12.61 5.52 18.08
CA LEU A 75 -13.22 6.75 18.57
C LEU A 75 -14.75 6.73 18.43
N PHE A 76 -15.28 6.17 17.33
CA PHE A 76 -16.72 6.08 17.12
C PHE A 76 -17.43 5.25 18.21
N ASN A 77 -16.72 4.27 18.80
CA ASN A 77 -17.22 3.49 19.93
C ASN A 77 -17.57 4.37 21.16
N PHE A 78 -16.96 5.54 21.30
CA PHE A 78 -17.28 6.50 22.36
C PHE A 78 -18.76 6.90 22.38
N VAL A 79 -19.39 7.08 21.22
CA VAL A 79 -20.80 7.50 21.12
C VAL A 79 -21.75 6.43 21.67
N PHE A 80 -21.37 5.16 21.58
CA PHE A 80 -22.16 4.03 22.09
C PHE A 80 -21.85 3.72 23.55
N THR A 81 -20.65 4.07 24.01
CA THR A 81 -20.24 3.86 25.40
C THR A 81 -20.89 4.94 26.24
N GLY A 82 -21.85 4.55 27.10
CA GLY A 82 -22.54 5.49 28.00
C GLY A 82 -21.58 6.34 28.85
N TYR A 83 -22.09 7.45 29.41
CA TYR A 83 -21.29 8.41 30.14
C TYR A 83 -20.72 7.81 31.45
N SER A 84 -19.45 7.43 31.41
CA SER A 84 -18.66 7.10 32.61
C SER A 84 -17.39 7.95 32.65
N PRO A 85 -16.99 8.48 33.81
CA PRO A 85 -15.84 9.39 33.91
C PRO A 85 -14.52 8.72 33.53
N ILE A 86 -14.41 7.40 33.76
CA ILE A 86 -13.24 6.60 33.38
C ILE A 86 -13.15 6.47 31.86
N ALA A 87 -14.28 6.23 31.18
CA ALA A 87 -14.30 6.18 29.72
C ALA A 87 -13.90 7.55 29.14
N VAL A 88 -14.44 8.65 29.66
CA VAL A 88 -14.07 10.00 29.20
C VAL A 88 -12.56 10.24 29.32
N LEU A 89 -11.95 9.83 30.44
CA LEU A 89 -10.50 9.94 30.61
C LEU A 89 -9.75 9.07 29.60
N SER A 90 -10.12 7.81 29.39
CA SER A 90 -9.44 6.92 28.44
C SER A 90 -9.52 7.43 27.00
N TYR A 91 -10.69 7.91 26.57
CA TYR A 91 -10.86 8.46 25.22
C TYR A 91 -10.11 9.80 25.05
N SER A 92 -9.99 10.62 26.10
CA SER A 92 -9.19 11.85 26.05
C SER A 92 -7.69 11.57 25.92
N LEU A 93 -7.18 10.55 26.63
CA LEU A 93 -5.79 10.10 26.48
C LEU A 93 -5.55 9.50 25.10
N PHE A 94 -6.52 8.75 24.57
CA PHE A 94 -6.43 8.19 23.23
C PHE A 94 -6.36 9.28 22.15
N LEU A 95 -7.20 10.33 22.25
CA LEU A 95 -7.14 11.49 21.36
C LEU A 95 -5.79 12.21 21.42
N ALA A 96 -5.21 12.35 22.62
CA ALA A 96 -3.88 12.95 22.78
C ALA A 96 -2.80 12.10 22.09
N LEU A 97 -2.91 10.77 22.15
CA LEU A 97 -1.99 9.84 21.50
C LEU A 97 -2.08 9.91 19.98
N ILE A 98 -3.30 9.91 19.41
CA ILE A 98 -3.53 10.10 17.97
C ILE A 98 -2.92 11.44 17.51
N GLY A 99 -3.21 12.52 18.25
CA GLY A 99 -2.67 13.84 17.93
C GLY A 99 -1.14 13.87 17.96
N PHE A 100 -0.51 13.21 18.93
CA PHE A 100 0.94 13.11 19.02
C PHE A 100 1.54 12.26 17.88
N GLY A 101 0.93 11.13 17.55
CA GLY A 101 1.33 10.28 16.42
C GLY A 101 1.29 11.06 15.10
N PHE A 102 0.19 11.77 14.84
CA PHE A 102 0.06 12.61 13.66
C PHE A 102 1.12 13.72 13.59
N MET A 103 1.47 14.35 14.72
CA MET A 103 2.55 15.35 14.75
C MET A 103 3.90 14.75 14.35
N ILE A 104 4.21 13.53 14.79
CA ILE A 104 5.42 12.82 14.38
C ILE A 104 5.42 12.56 12.86
N GLU A 105 4.29 12.11 12.30
CA GLU A 105 4.16 11.84 10.87
C GLU A 105 4.39 13.10 10.01
N VAL A 106 3.84 14.23 10.45
CA VAL A 106 4.04 15.53 9.80
C VAL A 106 5.51 15.95 9.86
N LEU A 107 6.16 15.79 11.02
CA LEU A 107 7.58 16.13 11.20
C LEU A 107 8.52 15.21 10.41
N ALA A 108 8.15 13.93 10.27
CA ALA A 108 8.86 12.96 9.45
C ALA A 108 8.74 13.25 7.94
N GLY A 109 7.87 14.18 7.54
CA GLY A 109 7.69 14.59 6.15
C GLY A 109 6.93 13.58 5.28
N ILE A 110 6.33 12.55 5.88
CA ILE A 110 5.61 11.49 5.17
C ILE A 110 4.38 12.04 4.45
N ILE A 111 3.78 13.10 4.96
CA ILE A 111 2.55 13.69 4.41
C ILE A 111 2.86 14.76 3.34
N LYS A 112 4.12 15.24 3.25
CA LYS A 112 4.49 16.23 2.25
C LYS A 112 4.62 15.59 0.87
N TRP A 113 3.77 16.03 -0.05
CA TRP A 113 4.01 15.89 -1.47
C TRP A 113 4.99 16.97 -1.92
N GLY A 114 6.28 16.61 -1.94
CA GLY A 114 7.37 17.48 -2.34
C GLY A 114 8.70 16.74 -2.35
#